data_AF-A0AAV4JMN9-F1
#
_entry.id   AF-A0AAV4JMN9-F1
#
_cell.length_a   1.000
_cell.length_b   1.000
_cell.length_c   1.000
_cell.angle_alpha   90.00
_cell.angle_beta   90.00
_cell.angle_gamma   90.00
#
_symmetry.space_group_name_H-M   'P 1'
#
loop_
_entity.id
_entity.type
_entity.pdbx_description
1 polymer ?
#
loop_
_entity_poly.entity_id
_entity_poly.type
_entity_poly.pdbx_seq_one_letter_code
_entity_poly.pdbx_strand_id
1 'polypeptide(L)'
;MSSSSSSSNRSSSGGCGCILVVVILVLVVVAVGLVVVVVVVVVVVVAVVVVVVIVVKVTVLVVVAATAAALVVVLVVLVVVVVVAVVVVEVVVVVVVGVVVVDVKVVDEKVVAVGVIVVIIVVSAAATAATVVVVVVVVILVVKVVVVVVVVVVVVVVVVLVAVLLLIVEAVVVVVLVMLIVVVLVAAVLIVVEQAAAIVVVVVVVVVVVVVVLVVVVVILLGVALVVVVVVALVVVVVVTILSVTLW
;
A
#
# COMPACT_ATOMS: atom_id res chain seq x y z
N MET A 1 51.47 -41.11 71.29
CA MET A 1 50.60 -42.04 72.03
C MET A 1 49.16 -41.64 71.78
N SER A 2 48.36 -42.64 71.44
CA SER A 2 47.02 -42.57 70.87
C SER A 2 45.98 -42.17 71.91
N SER A 3 45.04 -41.30 71.55
CA SER A 3 43.80 -41.14 72.29
C SER A 3 42.69 -40.72 71.32
N SER A 4 41.97 -41.73 70.84
CA SER A 4 40.63 -41.61 70.28
C SER A 4 39.63 -41.35 71.41
N SER A 5 38.60 -40.52 71.19
CA SER A 5 37.17 -40.84 71.42
C SER A 5 36.28 -39.59 71.56
N SER A 6 35.39 -39.42 70.58
CA SER A 6 33.93 -39.30 70.71
C SER A 6 33.30 -38.28 71.68
N SER A 7 32.63 -37.24 71.15
CA SER A 7 31.25 -36.84 71.50
C SER A 7 30.70 -35.85 70.44
N SER A 8 29.69 -36.21 69.65
CA SER A 8 28.28 -35.79 69.85
C SER A 8 28.06 -34.27 69.91
N ASN A 9 27.80 -33.63 68.76
CA ASN A 9 26.84 -32.52 68.72
C ASN A 9 26.28 -32.31 67.31
N ARG A 10 25.05 -32.80 67.14
CA ARG A 10 24.17 -32.66 65.97
C ARG A 10 23.68 -31.20 65.90
N SER A 11 24.54 -30.27 65.47
CA SER A 11 24.22 -28.83 65.50
C SER A 11 23.95 -28.29 64.11
N SER A 12 22.73 -28.51 63.61
CA SER A 12 21.90 -27.57 62.83
C SER A 12 22.47 -26.71 61.68
N SER A 13 23.67 -26.96 61.14
CA SER A 13 24.29 -26.09 60.11
C SER A 13 24.04 -26.53 58.66
N GLY A 14 23.45 -27.71 58.42
CA GLY A 14 23.07 -28.18 57.09
C GLY A 14 21.91 -27.38 56.44
N GLY A 15 21.16 -26.59 57.22
CA GLY A 15 20.03 -25.80 56.73
C GLY A 15 20.40 -24.55 55.93
N CYS A 16 21.55 -23.92 56.21
CA CYS A 16 21.96 -22.70 55.49
C CYS A 16 22.40 -22.95 54.05
N GLY A 17 22.97 -24.13 53.76
CA GLY A 17 23.35 -24.52 52.40
C GLY A 17 22.12 -24.74 51.51
N CYS A 18 21.08 -25.40 52.04
CA CYS A 18 19.83 -25.61 51.30
C CYS A 18 19.08 -24.30 51.04
N ILE A 19 19.03 -23.38 52.00
CA ILE A 19 18.39 -22.07 51.82
C ILE A 19 19.10 -21.27 50.72
N LEU A 20 20.44 -21.25 50.70
CA LEU A 20 21.22 -20.54 49.70
C LEU A 20 21.03 -21.11 48.28
N VAL A 21 21.02 -22.44 48.13
CA VAL A 21 20.74 -23.11 46.86
C VAL A 21 19.31 -22.82 46.38
N VAL A 22 18.31 -22.88 47.26
CA VAL A 22 16.92 -22.56 46.91
C VAL A 22 16.77 -21.10 46.48
N VAL A 23 17.42 -20.15 47.15
CA VAL A 23 17.38 -18.72 46.76
C VAL A 23 18.01 -18.51 45.39
N ILE A 24 19.17 -19.09 45.10
CA ILE A 24 19.81 -19.01 43.78
C ILE A 24 18.93 -19.65 42.71
N LEU A 25 18.35 -20.83 42.98
CA LEU A 25 17.42 -21.49 42.05
C LEU A 25 16.18 -20.63 41.78
N VAL A 26 15.60 -20.02 42.81
CA VAL A 26 14.45 -19.11 42.67
C VAL A 26 14.83 -17.87 41.86
N LEU A 27 15.99 -17.26 42.12
CA LEU A 27 16.47 -16.10 41.36
C LEU A 27 16.70 -16.44 39.89
N VAL A 28 17.27 -17.61 39.58
CA VAL A 28 17.45 -18.09 38.21
C VAL A 28 16.10 -18.32 37.52
N VAL A 29 15.16 -18.99 38.19
CA VAL A 29 13.81 -19.23 37.63
C VAL A 29 13.06 -17.92 37.41
N VAL A 30 13.13 -16.97 38.34
CA VAL A 30 12.51 -15.64 38.20
C VAL A 30 13.18 -14.85 37.08
N ALA A 31 14.51 -14.87 36.96
CA ALA A 31 15.23 -14.19 35.90
C ALA A 31 14.90 -14.78 34.52
N VAL A 32 14.91 -16.12 34.38
CA VAL A 32 14.52 -16.82 33.14
C VAL A 32 13.06 -16.53 32.82
N GLY A 33 12.15 -16.60 33.81
CA GLY A 33 10.73 -16.29 33.62
C GLY A 33 10.50 -14.86 33.15
N LEU A 34 11.18 -13.89 33.77
CA LEU A 34 11.12 -12.47 33.36
C LEU A 34 11.64 -12.28 31.93
N VAL A 35 12.77 -12.89 31.57
CA VAL A 35 13.35 -12.82 30.22
C VAL A 35 12.38 -13.39 29.18
N VAL A 36 11.78 -14.55 29.45
CA VAL A 36 10.81 -15.17 28.53
C VAL A 36 9.58 -14.27 28.36
N VAL A 37 9.03 -13.73 29.45
CA VAL A 37 7.88 -12.80 29.39
C VAL A 37 8.22 -11.55 28.57
N VAL A 38 9.39 -10.94 28.77
CA VAL A 38 9.82 -9.75 28.01
C VAL A 38 9.97 -10.08 26.53
N VAL A 39 10.63 -11.18 26.18
CA VAL A 39 10.78 -11.60 24.77
C VAL A 39 9.42 -11.85 24.12
N VAL A 40 8.51 -12.56 24.81
CA VAL A 40 7.15 -12.84 24.30
C VAL A 40 6.37 -11.54 24.09
N VAL A 41 6.38 -10.62 25.06
CA VAL A 41 5.69 -9.34 24.95
C VAL A 41 6.23 -8.53 23.77
N VAL A 42 7.54 -8.44 23.59
CA VAL A 42 8.12 -7.69 22.48
C VAL A 42 7.80 -8.33 21.13
N VAL A 43 7.86 -9.66 21.02
CA VAL A 43 7.47 -10.38 19.79
C VAL A 43 6.00 -10.13 19.46
N VAL A 44 5.09 -10.17 20.45
CA VAL A 44 3.66 -9.90 20.25
C VAL A 44 3.44 -8.45 19.82
N VAL A 45 4.09 -7.49 20.47
CA VAL A 45 3.98 -6.06 20.11
C VAL A 45 4.49 -5.82 18.68
N VAL A 46 5.65 -6.37 18.33
CA VAL A 46 6.20 -6.27 16.96
C VAL A 46 5.24 -6.89 15.95
N ALA A 47 4.71 -8.09 16.22
CA ALA A 47 3.78 -8.76 15.32
C ALA A 47 2.49 -7.94 15.12
N VAL A 48 1.92 -7.39 16.19
CA VAL A 48 0.72 -6.54 16.10
C VAL A 48 1.02 -5.27 15.28
N VAL A 49 2.16 -4.60 15.51
CA VAL A 49 2.55 -3.41 14.75
C VAL A 49 2.71 -3.73 13.27
N VAL A 50 3.41 -4.82 12.92
CA VAL A 50 3.61 -5.27 11.53
C VAL A 50 2.26 -5.57 10.86
N VAL A 51 1.36 -6.31 11.53
CA VAL A 51 0.03 -6.63 10.99
C VAL A 51 -0.79 -5.37 10.75
N VAL A 52 -0.84 -4.45 11.71
CA VAL A 52 -1.57 -3.19 11.57
C VAL A 52 -1.03 -2.37 10.40
N VAL A 53 0.30 -2.25 10.27
CA VAL A 53 0.92 -1.48 9.19
C VAL A 53 0.65 -2.14 7.82
N ILE A 54 0.68 -3.47 7.72
CA ILE A 54 0.33 -4.19 6.49
C ILE A 54 -1.13 -3.94 6.11
N VAL A 55 -2.06 -4.03 7.05
CA VAL A 55 -3.50 -3.79 6.79
C VAL A 55 -3.73 -2.35 6.33
N VAL A 56 -3.08 -1.37 6.96
CA VAL A 56 -3.15 0.04 6.53
C VAL A 56 -2.58 0.22 5.13
N LYS A 57 -1.44 -0.40 4.80
CA LYS A 57 -0.87 -0.36 3.45
C LYS A 57 -1.83 -0.96 2.42
N VAL A 58 -2.36 -2.16 2.66
CA VAL A 58 -3.29 -2.83 1.74
C VAL A 58 -4.56 -2.02 1.53
N THR A 59 -5.15 -1.46 2.60
CA THR A 59 -6.38 -0.66 2.50
C THR A 59 -6.17 0.63 1.70
N VAL A 60 -5.06 1.35 1.92
CA VAL A 60 -4.70 2.55 1.14
C VAL A 60 -4.56 2.22 -0.34
N LEU A 61 -3.91 1.10 -0.67
CA LEU A 61 -3.70 0.66 -2.05
C LEU A 61 -5.01 0.33 -2.77
N VAL A 62 -5.93 -0.34 -2.06
CA VAL A 62 -7.26 -0.67 -2.59
C VAL A 62 -8.08 0.59 -2.83
N VAL A 63 -8.07 1.54 -1.90
CA VAL A 63 -8.81 2.81 -2.05
C VAL A 63 -8.25 3.62 -3.22
N VAL A 64 -6.93 3.72 -3.34
CA VAL A 64 -6.27 4.42 -4.46
C VAL A 64 -6.62 3.78 -5.80
N ALA A 65 -6.55 2.44 -5.88
CA ALA A 65 -6.95 1.71 -7.09
C ALA A 65 -8.42 1.96 -7.45
N ALA A 66 -9.32 1.94 -6.46
CA ALA A 66 -10.74 2.22 -6.67
C ALA A 66 -10.99 3.66 -7.16
N THR A 67 -10.30 4.65 -6.59
CA THR A 67 -10.43 6.05 -7.04
C THR A 67 -9.96 6.26 -8.47
N ALA A 68 -8.85 5.61 -8.87
CA ALA A 68 -8.36 5.67 -10.25
C ALA A 68 -9.34 5.03 -11.25
N ALA A 69 -9.90 3.86 -10.92
CA ALA A 69 -10.88 3.19 -11.77
C ALA A 69 -12.15 4.02 -11.97
N ALA A 70 -12.65 4.67 -10.92
CA ALA A 70 -13.83 5.54 -11.02
C ALA A 70 -13.60 6.70 -12.00
N LEU A 71 -12.42 7.32 -11.99
CA LEU A 71 -12.07 8.40 -12.92
C LEU A 71 -12.06 7.93 -14.38
N VAL A 72 -11.54 6.72 -14.66
CA VAL A 72 -11.55 6.13 -16.00
C VAL A 72 -12.98 5.85 -16.47
N VAL A 73 -13.83 5.29 -15.61
CA VAL A 73 -15.24 5.04 -15.95
C VAL A 73 -15.97 6.34 -16.30
N VAL A 74 -15.77 7.40 -15.52
CA VAL A 74 -16.37 8.72 -15.80
C VAL A 74 -15.91 9.29 -17.14
N LEU A 75 -14.64 9.08 -17.51
CA LEU A 75 -14.11 9.50 -18.81
C LEU A 75 -14.76 8.74 -19.96
N VAL A 76 -14.83 7.41 -19.86
CA VAL A 76 -15.44 6.57 -20.90
C VAL A 76 -16.91 6.95 -21.11
N VAL A 77 -17.68 7.11 -20.03
CA VAL A 77 -19.08 7.54 -20.11
C VAL A 77 -19.20 8.88 -20.82
N LEU A 78 -18.34 9.84 -20.49
CA LEU A 78 -18.39 11.17 -21.09
C LEU A 78 -18.03 11.12 -22.60
N VAL A 79 -17.04 10.32 -23.01
CA VAL A 79 -16.71 10.12 -24.44
C VAL A 79 -17.90 9.50 -25.18
N VAL A 80 -18.53 8.47 -24.61
CA VAL A 80 -19.71 7.82 -25.22
C VAL A 80 -20.85 8.81 -25.39
N VAL A 81 -21.15 9.63 -24.37
CA VAL A 81 -22.21 10.64 -24.44
C VAL A 81 -21.93 11.67 -25.54
N VAL A 82 -20.68 12.11 -25.69
CA VAL A 82 -20.27 13.03 -26.77
C VAL A 82 -20.49 12.40 -28.14
N VAL A 83 -20.03 11.16 -28.35
CA VAL A 83 -20.19 10.46 -29.64
C VAL A 83 -21.66 10.29 -29.98
N VAL A 84 -22.49 9.84 -29.01
CA VAL A 84 -23.94 9.71 -29.20
C VAL A 84 -24.56 11.05 -29.55
N ALA A 85 -24.19 12.13 -28.86
CA ALA A 85 -24.71 13.46 -29.16
C ALA A 85 -24.35 13.93 -30.58
N VAL A 86 -23.10 13.72 -31.02
CA VAL A 86 -22.66 14.07 -32.39
C VAL A 86 -23.46 13.29 -33.43
N VAL A 87 -23.61 11.97 -33.26
CA VAL A 87 -24.39 11.13 -34.18
C VAL A 87 -25.85 11.58 -34.23
N VAL A 88 -26.46 11.90 -33.08
CA VAL A 88 -27.84 12.40 -33.04
C VAL A 88 -27.97 13.73 -33.79
N VAL A 89 -27.02 14.65 -33.63
CA VAL A 89 -27.01 15.93 -34.35
C VAL A 89 -26.90 15.71 -35.86
N GLU A 90 -26.00 14.85 -36.30
CA GLU A 90 -25.83 14.54 -37.73
C GLU A 90 -27.11 13.93 -38.33
N VAL A 91 -27.74 12.97 -37.65
CA VAL A 91 -28.99 12.36 -38.09
C VAL A 91 -30.11 13.40 -38.20
N VAL A 92 -30.23 14.31 -37.21
CA VAL A 92 -31.23 15.39 -37.26
C VAL A 92 -31.00 16.31 -38.44
N VAL A 93 -29.76 16.72 -38.72
CA VAL A 93 -29.44 17.58 -39.86
C VAL A 93 -29.81 16.90 -41.19
N VAL A 94 -29.49 15.61 -41.36
CA VAL A 94 -29.84 14.86 -42.57
C VAL A 94 -31.35 14.77 -42.76
N VAL A 95 -32.11 14.50 -41.69
CA VAL A 95 -33.58 14.43 -41.74
C VAL A 95 -34.19 15.78 -42.12
N VAL A 96 -33.72 16.88 -41.51
CA VAL A 96 -34.23 18.23 -41.81
C VAL A 96 -33.95 18.61 -43.26
N VAL A 97 -32.75 18.36 -43.77
CA VAL A 97 -32.42 18.61 -45.19
C VAL A 97 -33.29 17.75 -46.11
N GLY A 98 -33.48 16.48 -45.78
CA GLY A 98 -34.33 15.57 -46.53
C GLY A 98 -35.77 16.05 -46.67
N VAL A 99 -36.39 16.51 -45.57
CA VAL A 99 -37.75 17.04 -45.58
C VAL A 99 -37.85 18.30 -46.44
N VAL A 100 -36.93 19.24 -46.26
CA VAL A 100 -36.97 20.52 -47.01
C VAL A 100 -36.83 20.29 -48.52
N VAL A 101 -36.00 19.34 -48.96
CA VAL A 101 -35.86 19.02 -50.40
C VAL A 101 -37.15 18.47 -51.01
N VAL A 102 -37.98 17.77 -50.23
CA VAL A 102 -39.28 17.26 -50.69
C VAL A 102 -40.28 18.41 -50.87
N ASP A 103 -40.33 19.35 -49.93
CA ASP A 103 -41.26 20.50 -49.98
C ASP A 103 -40.96 21.46 -51.14
N VAL A 104 -39.68 21.67 -51.45
CA VAL A 104 -39.24 22.63 -52.48
C VAL A 104 -39.69 22.21 -53.89
N LYS A 105 -39.99 20.93 -54.14
CA LYS A 105 -40.45 20.45 -55.46
C LYS A 105 -41.88 20.88 -55.83
N VAL A 106 -42.65 21.46 -54.90
CA VAL A 106 -44.08 21.79 -55.10
C VAL A 106 -44.32 23.29 -55.34
N VAL A 107 -43.27 24.13 -55.30
CA VAL A 107 -43.38 25.60 -55.25
C VAL A 107 -42.78 26.27 -56.50
N ASP A 108 -43.31 27.43 -56.90
CA ASP A 108 -42.82 28.28 -58.00
C ASP A 108 -41.30 28.59 -57.91
N GLU A 109 -40.62 28.55 -59.06
CA GLU A 109 -39.15 28.59 -59.21
C GLU A 109 -38.43 29.76 -58.52
N LYS A 110 -39.11 30.89 -58.31
CA LYS A 110 -38.51 32.07 -57.65
C LYS A 110 -38.43 31.93 -56.13
N VAL A 111 -39.40 31.25 -55.51
CA VAL A 111 -39.38 30.96 -54.08
C VAL A 111 -38.38 29.85 -53.78
N VAL A 112 -38.24 28.90 -54.71
CA VAL A 112 -37.25 27.81 -54.67
C VAL A 112 -35.82 28.35 -54.58
N ALA A 113 -35.46 29.33 -55.42
CA ALA A 113 -34.11 29.88 -55.41
C ALA A 113 -33.74 30.51 -54.06
N VAL A 114 -34.65 31.29 -53.46
CA VAL A 114 -34.43 31.92 -52.15
C VAL A 114 -34.41 30.87 -51.04
N GLY A 115 -35.33 29.90 -51.07
CA GLY A 115 -35.39 28.81 -50.09
C GLY A 115 -34.11 27.97 -50.06
N VAL A 116 -33.58 27.61 -51.24
CA VAL A 116 -32.34 26.83 -51.36
C VAL A 116 -31.15 27.59 -50.78
N ILE A 117 -31.03 28.90 -51.03
CA ILE A 117 -29.94 29.71 -50.48
C ILE A 117 -30.01 29.76 -48.94
N VAL A 118 -31.19 29.96 -48.37
CA VAL A 118 -31.38 29.98 -46.91
C VAL A 118 -31.04 28.63 -46.28
N VAL A 119 -31.45 27.53 -46.91
CA VAL A 119 -31.13 26.16 -46.44
C VAL A 119 -29.62 25.91 -46.47
N ILE A 120 -28.93 26.30 -47.55
CA ILE A 120 -27.48 26.16 -47.65
C ILE A 120 -26.78 26.95 -46.53
N ILE A 121 -27.20 28.19 -46.28
CA ILE A 121 -26.62 29.03 -45.22
C ILE A 121 -26.83 28.40 -43.84
N VAL A 122 -28.03 27.91 -43.55
CA VAL A 122 -28.35 27.26 -42.26
C VAL A 122 -27.58 25.95 -42.10
N VAL A 123 -27.46 25.12 -43.14
CA VAL A 123 -26.69 23.87 -43.11
C VAL A 123 -25.19 24.15 -42.97
N SER A 124 -24.66 25.15 -43.69
CA SER A 124 -23.26 25.56 -43.54
C SER A 124 -22.97 26.15 -42.16
N ALA A 125 -23.87 26.97 -41.61
CA ALA A 125 -23.75 27.49 -40.25
C ALA A 125 -23.86 26.37 -39.19
N ALA A 126 -24.73 25.38 -39.41
CA ALA A 126 -24.83 24.21 -38.54
C ALA A 126 -23.57 23.33 -38.62
N ALA A 127 -23.00 23.16 -39.82
CA ALA A 127 -21.76 22.41 -40.02
C ALA A 127 -20.56 23.08 -39.35
N THR A 128 -20.44 24.41 -39.43
CA THR A 128 -19.37 25.15 -38.74
C THR A 128 -19.56 25.15 -37.22
N ALA A 129 -20.80 25.25 -36.73
CA ALA A 129 -21.08 25.10 -35.32
C ALA A 129 -20.70 23.70 -34.81
N ALA A 130 -21.03 22.65 -35.57
CA ALA A 130 -20.68 21.27 -35.23
C ALA A 130 -19.16 21.04 -35.18
N THR A 131 -18.41 21.55 -36.17
CA THR A 131 -16.94 21.41 -36.16
C THR A 131 -16.29 22.15 -35.00
N VAL A 132 -16.79 23.34 -34.64
CA VAL A 132 -16.29 24.07 -33.46
C VAL A 132 -16.60 23.32 -32.17
N VAL A 133 -17.82 22.78 -32.02
CA VAL A 133 -18.18 21.97 -30.84
C VAL A 133 -17.32 20.72 -30.75
N VAL A 134 -17.10 20.00 -31.85
CA VAL A 134 -16.23 18.82 -31.87
C VAL A 134 -14.80 19.21 -31.47
N VAL A 135 -14.25 20.29 -32.02
CA VAL A 135 -12.89 20.75 -31.67
C VAL A 135 -12.81 21.13 -30.19
N VAL A 136 -13.76 21.92 -29.69
CA VAL A 136 -13.79 22.32 -28.27
C VAL A 136 -13.94 21.12 -27.36
N VAL A 137 -14.81 20.17 -27.70
CA VAL A 137 -15.01 18.94 -26.93
C VAL A 137 -13.76 18.07 -26.97
N VAL A 138 -13.13 17.89 -28.13
CA VAL A 138 -11.86 17.16 -28.26
C VAL A 138 -10.76 17.82 -27.43
N VAL A 139 -10.62 19.15 -27.45
CA VAL A 139 -9.65 19.86 -26.62
C VAL A 139 -9.94 19.67 -25.14
N ILE A 140 -11.21 19.78 -24.71
CA ILE A 140 -11.62 19.56 -23.31
C ILE A 140 -11.34 18.11 -22.89
N LEU A 141 -11.64 17.14 -23.77
CA LEU A 141 -11.36 15.72 -23.56
C LEU A 141 -9.85 15.48 -23.40
N VAL A 142 -9.03 16.02 -24.29
CA VAL A 142 -7.56 15.90 -24.24
C VAL A 142 -7.01 16.52 -22.96
N VAL A 143 -7.40 17.75 -22.62
CA VAL A 143 -6.97 18.40 -21.38
C VAL A 143 -7.39 17.58 -20.15
N LYS A 144 -8.62 17.06 -20.13
CA LYS A 144 -9.11 16.23 -19.03
C LYS A 144 -8.33 14.91 -18.92
N VAL A 145 -8.05 14.22 -20.04
CA VAL A 145 -7.25 12.99 -20.06
C VAL A 145 -5.84 13.26 -19.53
N VAL A 146 -5.18 14.33 -19.99
CA VAL A 146 -3.85 14.71 -19.50
C VAL A 146 -3.87 14.98 -18.00
N VAL A 147 -4.86 15.75 -17.50
CA VAL A 147 -5.00 16.04 -16.06
C VAL A 147 -5.23 14.76 -15.26
N VAL A 148 -6.11 13.86 -15.72
CA VAL A 148 -6.37 12.59 -15.02
C VAL A 148 -5.12 11.70 -15.01
N VAL A 149 -4.39 11.59 -16.13
CA VAL A 149 -3.15 10.83 -16.19
C VAL A 149 -2.11 11.40 -15.23
N VAL A 150 -1.90 12.72 -15.23
CA VAL A 150 -0.96 13.38 -14.31
C VAL A 150 -1.38 13.17 -12.85
N VAL A 151 -2.66 13.34 -12.52
CA VAL A 151 -3.17 13.12 -11.17
C VAL A 151 -2.99 11.67 -10.73
N VAL A 152 -3.32 10.70 -11.60
CA VAL A 152 -3.12 9.28 -11.29
C VAL A 152 -1.64 8.98 -11.07
N VAL A 153 -0.75 9.46 -11.94
CA VAL A 153 0.70 9.28 -11.78
C VAL A 153 1.19 9.89 -10.47
N VAL A 154 0.78 11.12 -10.15
CA VAL A 154 1.16 11.79 -8.88
C VAL A 154 0.64 11.02 -7.67
N VAL A 155 -0.63 10.58 -7.69
CA VAL A 155 -1.21 9.79 -6.59
C VAL A 155 -0.46 8.46 -6.44
N VAL A 156 -0.16 7.77 -7.53
CA VAL A 156 0.62 6.53 -7.52
C VAL A 156 2.00 6.78 -6.92
N VAL A 157 2.71 7.83 -7.36
CA VAL A 157 4.03 8.17 -6.82
C VAL A 157 3.95 8.49 -5.33
N VAL A 158 2.99 9.29 -4.89
CA VAL A 158 2.80 9.63 -3.47
C VAL A 158 2.50 8.38 -2.65
N VAL A 159 1.65 7.48 -3.13
CA VAL A 159 1.29 6.24 -2.42
C VAL A 159 2.49 5.31 -2.31
N VAL A 160 3.31 5.21 -3.37
CA VAL A 160 4.56 4.45 -3.35
C VAL A 160 5.55 5.06 -2.36
N LEU A 161 5.74 6.38 -2.40
CA LEU A 161 6.62 7.09 -1.47
C LEU A 161 6.19 6.90 -0.02
N VAL A 162 4.89 7.05 0.27
CA VAL A 162 4.33 6.84 1.62
C VAL A 162 4.51 5.38 2.04
N ALA A 163 4.25 4.41 1.17
CA ALA A 163 4.46 3.00 1.48
C ALA A 163 5.94 2.69 1.82
N VAL A 164 6.87 3.24 1.05
CA VAL A 164 8.33 3.11 1.30
C VAL A 164 8.73 3.77 2.62
N LEU A 165 8.28 5.00 2.87
CA LEU A 165 8.56 5.69 4.14
C LEU A 165 8.03 4.89 5.34
N LEU A 166 6.82 4.34 5.24
CA LEU A 166 6.23 3.50 6.29
C LEU A 166 7.00 2.19 6.49
N LEU A 167 7.52 1.57 5.42
CA LEU A 167 8.39 0.40 5.53
C LEU A 167 9.70 0.71 6.25
N ILE A 168 10.29 1.88 5.99
CA ILE A 168 11.53 2.30 6.65
C ILE A 168 11.27 2.55 8.14
N VAL A 169 10.21 3.27 8.50
CA VAL A 169 9.85 3.55 9.90
C VAL A 169 9.59 2.24 10.66
N GLU A 170 8.83 1.33 10.07
CA GLU A 170 8.56 0.01 10.65
C GLU A 170 9.86 -0.78 10.88
N ALA A 171 10.74 -0.84 9.87
CA ALA A 171 12.04 -1.52 10.00
C ALA A 171 12.88 -0.92 11.13
N VAL A 172 12.92 0.41 11.26
CA VAL A 172 13.65 1.09 12.35
C VAL A 172 13.05 0.75 13.71
N VAL A 173 11.72 0.76 13.86
CA VAL A 173 11.07 0.40 15.12
C VAL A 173 11.40 -1.03 15.52
N VAL A 174 11.35 -1.99 14.58
CA VAL A 174 11.74 -3.37 14.87
C VAL A 174 13.22 -3.41 15.27
N VAL A 175 14.14 -2.80 14.52
CA VAL A 175 15.58 -2.80 14.84
C VAL A 175 15.85 -2.21 16.24
N VAL A 176 15.19 -1.11 16.61
CA VAL A 176 15.34 -0.50 17.95
C VAL A 176 14.83 -1.44 19.03
N LEU A 177 13.64 -2.03 18.88
CA LEU A 177 13.10 -2.99 19.84
C LEU A 177 14.01 -4.20 20.03
N VAL A 178 14.59 -4.68 18.94
CA VAL A 178 15.57 -5.77 18.92
C VAL A 178 16.83 -5.39 19.68
N MET A 179 17.40 -4.22 19.40
CA MET A 179 18.59 -3.73 20.10
C MET A 179 18.34 -3.60 21.60
N LEU A 180 17.15 -3.14 22.01
CA LEU A 180 16.74 -3.07 23.42
C LEU A 180 16.65 -4.45 24.07
N ILE A 181 16.06 -5.46 23.39
CA ILE A 181 16.01 -6.84 23.90
C ILE A 181 17.42 -7.39 24.10
N VAL A 182 18.30 -7.22 23.10
CA VAL A 182 19.68 -7.75 23.15
C VAL A 182 20.45 -7.12 24.31
N VAL A 183 20.32 -5.81 24.53
CA VAL A 183 20.98 -5.12 25.65
C VAL A 183 20.47 -5.65 27.01
N VAL A 184 19.16 -5.84 27.16
CA VAL A 184 18.58 -6.39 28.40
C VAL A 184 19.05 -7.82 28.65
N LEU A 185 19.10 -8.67 27.62
CA LEU A 185 19.62 -10.03 27.71
C LEU A 185 21.10 -10.06 28.09
N VAL A 186 21.93 -9.26 27.41
CA VAL A 186 23.37 -9.18 27.71
C VAL A 186 23.57 -8.70 29.15
N ALA A 187 22.86 -7.65 29.59
CA ALA A 187 22.95 -7.17 30.97
C ALA A 187 22.50 -8.22 31.99
N ALA A 188 21.34 -8.85 31.78
CA ALA A 188 20.83 -9.89 32.66
C ALA A 188 21.79 -11.08 32.76
N VAL A 189 22.37 -11.46 31.64
CA VAL A 189 23.33 -12.55 31.60
C VAL A 189 24.63 -12.16 32.29
N LEU A 190 25.19 -10.98 32.01
CA LEU A 190 26.40 -10.47 32.67
C LEU A 190 26.25 -10.40 34.20
N ILE A 191 25.04 -10.18 34.73
CA ILE A 191 24.74 -10.23 36.18
C ILE A 191 24.79 -11.67 36.73
N VAL A 192 24.45 -12.67 35.93
CA VAL A 192 24.43 -14.09 36.33
C VAL A 192 25.80 -14.76 36.17
N VAL A 193 26.71 -14.18 35.35
CA VAL A 193 28.04 -14.77 35.09
C VAL A 193 29.10 -14.34 36.12
N GLU A 194 28.91 -14.65 37.39
CA GLU A 194 30.06 -15.01 38.23
C GLU A 194 30.31 -16.52 38.10
N GLN A 195 31.35 -16.82 37.29
CA GLN A 195 32.15 -18.05 37.18
C GLN A 195 31.41 -19.40 37.03
N ALA A 196 31.07 -19.78 35.78
CA ALA A 196 31.34 -21.14 35.25
C ALA A 196 30.73 -21.44 33.85
N ALA A 197 29.81 -20.63 33.31
CA ALA A 197 29.02 -21.05 32.12
C ALA A 197 28.93 -20.03 30.97
N ALA A 198 30.06 -19.40 30.60
CA ALA A 198 30.10 -18.40 29.52
C ALA A 198 29.69 -18.93 28.13
N ILE A 199 29.89 -20.22 27.85
CA ILE A 199 29.64 -20.81 26.53
C ILE A 199 28.14 -20.91 26.21
N VAL A 200 27.31 -21.33 27.18
CA VAL A 200 25.86 -21.49 26.98
C VAL A 200 25.19 -20.13 26.77
N VAL A 201 25.63 -19.13 27.54
CA VAL A 201 25.24 -17.73 27.43
C VAL A 201 25.47 -17.17 26.03
N VAL A 202 26.67 -17.34 25.49
CA VAL A 202 27.04 -16.81 24.18
C VAL A 202 26.21 -17.47 23.10
N VAL A 203 25.99 -18.79 23.19
CA VAL A 203 25.15 -19.53 22.24
C VAL A 203 23.70 -19.04 22.28
N VAL A 204 23.10 -18.84 23.46
CA VAL A 204 21.72 -18.35 23.58
C VAL A 204 21.59 -16.93 23.04
N VAL A 205 22.52 -16.03 23.38
CA VAL A 205 22.52 -14.65 22.86
C VAL A 205 22.68 -14.65 21.34
N VAL A 206 23.60 -15.44 20.80
CA VAL A 206 23.79 -15.56 19.34
C VAL A 206 22.54 -16.12 18.66
N VAL A 207 21.91 -17.16 19.22
CA VAL A 207 20.66 -17.73 18.67
C VAL A 207 19.53 -16.70 18.70
N VAL A 208 19.36 -15.96 19.79
CA VAL A 208 18.35 -14.90 19.88
C VAL A 208 18.63 -13.79 18.87
N VAL A 209 19.88 -13.33 18.76
CA VAL A 209 20.27 -12.31 17.77
C VAL A 209 20.00 -12.81 16.35
N VAL A 210 20.36 -14.06 16.03
CA VAL A 210 20.13 -14.65 14.69
C VAL A 210 18.65 -14.77 14.39
N VAL A 211 17.83 -15.32 15.30
CA VAL A 211 16.38 -15.44 15.11
C VAL A 211 15.76 -14.07 14.89
N VAL A 212 16.16 -13.09 15.67
CA VAL A 212 15.63 -11.74 15.59
C VAL A 212 16.05 -11.04 14.29
N VAL A 213 17.31 -11.18 13.86
CA VAL A 213 17.78 -10.69 12.55
C VAL A 213 17.03 -11.37 11.42
N LEU A 214 16.80 -12.68 11.48
CA LEU A 214 16.03 -13.41 10.47
C LEU A 214 14.58 -12.89 10.37
N VAL A 215 13.92 -12.62 11.51
CA VAL A 215 12.58 -12.04 11.53
C VAL A 215 12.56 -10.65 10.89
N VAL A 216 13.53 -9.78 11.23
CA VAL A 216 13.65 -8.44 10.62
C VAL A 216 13.82 -8.55 9.10
N VAL A 217 14.70 -9.44 8.64
CA VAL A 217 14.95 -9.64 7.20
C VAL A 217 13.69 -10.13 6.49
N VAL A 218 12.96 -11.10 7.06
CA VAL A 218 11.71 -11.62 6.47
C VAL A 218 10.65 -10.53 6.37
N VAL A 219 10.47 -9.71 7.41
CA VAL A 219 9.51 -8.59 7.40
C VAL A 219 9.88 -7.57 6.33
N ILE A 220 11.16 -7.24 6.17
CA ILE A 220 11.62 -6.30 5.12
C ILE A 220 11.39 -6.89 3.73
N LEU A 221 11.75 -8.16 3.49
CA LEU A 221 11.57 -8.81 2.19
C LEU A 221 10.10 -8.90 1.80
N LEU A 222 9.21 -9.24 2.74
CA LEU A 222 7.76 -9.25 2.50
C LEU A 222 7.24 -7.85 2.19
N GLY A 223 7.67 -6.83 2.94
CA GLY A 223 7.29 -5.45 2.70
C GLY A 223 7.73 -4.93 1.33
N VAL A 224 8.97 -5.19 0.91
CA VAL A 224 9.49 -4.82 -0.41
C VAL A 224 8.73 -5.54 -1.52
N ALA A 225 8.47 -6.84 -1.36
CA ALA A 225 7.69 -7.61 -2.35
C ALA A 225 6.29 -7.00 -2.57
N LEU A 226 5.60 -6.60 -1.50
CA LEU A 226 4.28 -5.95 -1.60
C LEU A 226 4.34 -4.62 -2.35
N VAL A 227 5.36 -3.78 -2.09
CA VAL A 227 5.53 -2.51 -2.81
C VAL A 227 5.80 -2.75 -4.29
N VAL A 228 6.63 -3.74 -4.64
CA VAL A 228 6.91 -4.08 -6.03
C VAL A 228 5.64 -4.54 -6.75
N VAL A 229 4.85 -5.42 -6.14
CA VAL A 229 3.58 -5.92 -6.71
C VAL A 229 2.62 -4.77 -7.00
N VAL A 230 2.50 -3.82 -6.08
CA VAL A 230 1.68 -2.62 -6.24
C VAL A 230 2.15 -1.77 -7.41
N VAL A 231 3.44 -1.45 -7.46
CA VAL A 231 4.02 -0.60 -8.51
C VAL A 231 3.77 -1.25 -9.87
N VAL A 232 4.05 -2.55 -9.98
CA VAL A 232 3.84 -3.31 -11.22
C VAL A 232 2.36 -3.30 -11.62
N ALA A 233 1.44 -3.57 -10.69
CA ALA A 233 0.01 -3.54 -10.98
C ALA A 233 -0.47 -2.16 -11.46
N LEU A 234 -0.04 -1.08 -10.79
CA LEU A 234 -0.38 0.29 -11.17
C LEU A 234 0.17 0.64 -12.55
N VAL A 235 1.42 0.26 -12.85
CA VAL A 235 2.01 0.44 -14.18
C VAL A 235 1.22 -0.33 -15.24
N VAL A 236 0.84 -1.59 -14.99
CA VAL A 236 0.05 -2.39 -15.93
C VAL A 236 -1.33 -1.76 -16.17
N VAL A 237 -2.01 -1.28 -15.12
CA VAL A 237 -3.29 -0.57 -15.27
C VAL A 237 -3.12 0.67 -16.15
N VAL A 238 -2.10 1.49 -15.90
CA VAL A 238 -1.82 2.68 -16.71
C VAL A 238 -1.53 2.29 -18.17
N VAL A 239 -0.69 1.29 -18.42
CA VAL A 239 -0.37 0.82 -19.78
C VAL A 239 -1.62 0.31 -20.51
N VAL A 240 -2.44 -0.51 -19.86
CA VAL A 240 -3.68 -1.04 -20.46
C VAL A 240 -4.67 0.10 -20.75
N THR A 241 -4.81 1.07 -19.84
CA THR A 241 -5.68 2.23 -20.08
C THR A 241 -5.22 3.06 -21.27
N ILE A 242 -3.90 3.29 -21.42
CA ILE A 242 -3.34 4.02 -22.56
C ILE A 242 -3.55 3.24 -23.85
N LEU A 243 -3.24 1.94 -23.86
CA LEU A 243 -3.45 1.09 -25.04
C LEU A 243 -4.92 1.10 -25.49
N SER A 244 -5.86 1.02 -24.56
CA SER A 244 -7.30 1.11 -24.85
C SER A 244 -7.70 2.45 -25.47
N VAL A 245 -7.04 3.56 -25.11
CA VAL A 245 -7.29 4.87 -25.72
C VAL A 245 -6.70 4.95 -27.13
N THR A 246 -5.52 4.35 -27.34
CA THR A 246 -4.84 4.39 -28.65
C THR A 246 -5.45 3.47 -29.70
N LEU A 247 -6.19 2.44 -29.29
CA LEU A 247 -6.78 1.44 -30.19
C LEU A 247 -8.23 1.75 -30.60
N TRP A 248 -8.85 2.80 -30.04
CA TRP A 248 -10.15 3.32 -30.46
C TRP A 248 -9.93 4.41 -31.51
#